data_AF-A0A2H9RAI3-F1
#
_entry.id   AF-A0A2H9RAI3-F1
#
_cell.length_a   1.000
_cell.length_b   1.000
_cell.length_c   1.000
_cell.angle_alpha   90.00
_cell.angle_beta   90.00
_cell.angle_gamma   90.00
#
_symmetry.space_group_name_H-M   'P 1'
#
loop_
_entity.id
_entity.type
_entity.pdbx_description
1 polymer ?
#
loop_
_entity_poly.entity_id
_entity_poly.type
_entity_poly.pdbx_seq_one_letter_code
_entity_poly.pdbx_strand_id
1 'polypeptide(L)'
;MAKIKVRSGRGTRIIEVDDTSNWTGSEFKKVQEAKKEESKDKYVTVGRGTSKIKFSDIPTTESKSTKGMWVSSGRGTKKRKLSS
;
A
#
# COMPACT_ATOMS: atom_id res chain seq x y z
N MET A 1 -19.70 2.32 -5.48
CA MET A 1 -18.85 2.45 -4.27
C MET A 1 -19.33 1.42 -3.29
N ALA A 2 -18.45 0.57 -2.76
CA ALA A 2 -18.87 -0.38 -1.73
C ALA A 2 -19.25 0.40 -0.46
N LYS A 3 -20.08 -0.16 0.42
CA LYS A 3 -20.37 0.43 1.73
C LYS A 3 -19.68 -0.43 2.79
N ILE A 4 -18.81 0.17 3.59
CA ILE A 4 -18.16 -0.53 4.72
C ILE A 4 -19.04 -0.36 5.95
N LYS A 5 -19.31 -1.49 6.62
CA LYS A 5 -19.97 -1.50 7.93
C LYS A 5 -18.93 -1.34 9.02
N VAL A 6 -18.81 -0.13 9.56
CA VAL A 6 -17.91 0.15 10.68
C VAL A 6 -18.68 -0.08 11.99
N ARG A 7 -18.17 -0.99 12.81
CA ARG A 7 -18.68 -1.21 14.17
C ARG A 7 -18.00 -0.26 15.14
N SER A 8 -18.77 0.56 15.83
CA SER A 8 -18.29 1.51 16.85
C SER A 8 -19.02 1.31 18.18
N GLY A 9 -18.54 1.95 19.25
CA GLY A 9 -19.17 1.89 20.57
C GLY A 9 -19.28 0.46 21.15
N ARG A 10 -18.19 -0.31 21.14
CA ARG A 10 -18.14 -1.73 21.57
C ARG A 10 -19.08 -2.66 20.79
N GLY A 11 -19.37 -2.35 19.52
CA GLY A 11 -20.17 -3.21 18.64
C GLY A 11 -21.68 -2.99 18.70
N THR A 12 -22.15 -2.02 19.48
CA THR A 12 -23.59 -1.68 19.57
C THR A 12 -24.07 -0.77 18.44
N ARG A 13 -23.16 -0.11 17.71
CA ARG A 13 -23.50 0.77 16.59
C ARG A 13 -22.82 0.28 15.32
N ILE A 14 -23.61 0.12 14.26
CA ILE A 14 -23.15 -0.17 12.91
C ILE A 14 -23.46 1.06 12.07
N ILE A 15 -22.43 1.70 11.53
CA ILE A 15 -22.56 2.83 10.63
C ILE A 15 -22.18 2.33 9.23
N GLU A 16 -23.04 2.59 8.26
CA GLU A 16 -22.71 2.41 6.85
C GLU A 16 -21.97 3.66 6.39
N VAL A 17 -20.67 3.50 6.12
CA VAL A 17 -19.83 4.56 5.57
C VAL A 17 -19.55 4.20 4.13
N ASP A 18 -19.70 5.18 3.24
CA ASP A 18 -19.27 5.02 1.86
C ASP A 18 -17.77 4.72 1.83
N ASP A 19 -17.39 3.71 1.05
CA ASP A 19 -16.03 3.23 1.03
C ASP A 19 -15.10 4.24 0.33
N THR A 20 -14.57 5.20 1.09
CA THR A 20 -13.53 6.14 0.66
C THR A 20 -12.13 5.54 0.78
N SER A 21 -12.02 4.21 0.68
CA SER A 21 -10.79 3.45 0.80
C SER A 21 -9.81 3.71 -0.34
N ASN A 22 -9.20 4.89 -0.34
CA ASN A 22 -8.00 5.14 -1.11
C ASN A 22 -6.79 4.38 -0.53
N TRP A 23 -6.96 3.29 0.23
CA TRP A 23 -5.87 2.51 0.84
C TRP A 23 -5.25 1.48 -0.13
N THR A 24 -5.82 1.31 -1.34
CA THR A 24 -5.26 0.43 -2.38
C THR A 24 -5.21 1.08 -3.76
N GLY A 25 -4.37 0.51 -4.63
CA GLY A 25 -4.35 0.85 -6.05
C GLY A 25 -3.60 2.14 -6.40
N SER A 26 -3.89 2.65 -7.60
CA SER A 26 -3.25 3.84 -8.16
C SER A 26 -3.56 5.12 -7.38
N GLU A 27 -4.77 5.23 -6.82
CA GLU A 27 -5.19 6.40 -6.04
C GLU A 27 -4.42 6.50 -4.72
N PHE A 28 -4.15 5.38 -4.04
CA PHE A 28 -3.29 5.39 -2.85
C PHE A 28 -1.87 5.86 -3.17
N LYS A 29 -1.32 5.44 -4.31
CA LYS A 29 0.04 5.83 -4.74
C LYS A 29 0.15 7.34 -4.96
N LYS A 30 -0.85 7.97 -5.59
CA LYS A 30 -0.92 9.43 -5.74
C LYS A 30 -0.93 10.15 -4.39
N VAL A 31 -1.72 9.64 -3.43
CA VAL A 31 -1.76 10.18 -2.06
C VAL A 31 -0.43 9.99 -1.35
N GLN A 32 0.24 8.84 -1.54
CA GLN A 32 1.56 8.57 -0.97
C GLN A 32 2.65 9.47 -1.55
N GLU A 33 2.61 9.72 -2.86
CA GLU A 33 3.50 10.65 -3.55
C GLU A 33 3.32 12.07 -3.02
N ALA A 34 2.08 12.58 -2.94
CA ALA A 34 1.79 13.90 -2.37
C ALA A 34 2.32 14.04 -0.94
N LYS A 35 2.09 13.04 -0.08
CA LYS A 35 2.62 13.03 1.30
C LYS A 35 4.14 12.96 1.36
N LYS A 36 4.76 12.24 0.41
CA LYS A 36 6.21 12.19 0.28
C LYS A 36 6.76 13.55 -0.11
N GLU A 37 6.04 14.29 -0.94
CA GLU A 37 6.44 15.63 -1.32
C GLU A 37 6.35 16.65 -0.18
N GLU A 38 5.27 16.61 0.59
CA GLU A 38 5.09 17.45 1.78
C GLU A 38 6.14 17.16 2.88
N SER A 39 6.72 15.96 2.87
CA SER A 39 7.66 15.49 3.90
C SER A 39 9.11 15.42 3.41
N LYS A 40 9.46 16.07 2.30
CA LYS A 40 10.82 16.05 1.71
C LYS A 40 11.93 16.39 2.72
N ASP A 41 11.66 17.33 3.63
CA ASP A 41 12.65 17.83 4.61
C ASP A 41 12.80 16.97 5.88
N LYS A 42 12.00 15.91 6.03
CA LYS A 42 12.09 15.02 7.19
C LYS A 42 13.28 14.07 7.04
N TYR A 43 13.87 13.71 8.17
CA TYR A 43 14.98 12.75 8.23
C TYR A 43 14.51 11.39 8.72
N VAL A 44 15.02 10.33 8.10
CA VAL A 44 14.81 8.93 8.51
C VAL A 44 16.12 8.36 9.04
N THR A 45 16.06 7.77 10.22
CA THR A 45 17.19 7.06 10.83
C THR A 45 17.36 5.68 10.19
N VAL A 46 18.57 5.35 9.74
CA VAL A 46 18.91 4.08 9.08
C VAL A 46 20.09 3.41 9.78
N GLY A 47 20.42 2.17 9.38
CA GLY A 47 21.63 1.48 9.86
C GLY A 47 21.65 1.15 11.36
N ARG A 48 20.47 0.91 11.97
CA ARG A 48 20.27 0.76 13.44
C ARG A 48 20.40 2.07 14.24
N GLY A 49 20.16 3.22 13.60
CA GLY A 49 20.14 4.53 14.27
C GLY A 49 21.45 5.31 14.21
N THR A 50 22.47 4.77 13.54
CA THR A 50 23.80 5.40 13.40
C THR A 50 23.86 6.44 12.29
N SER A 51 22.91 6.42 11.36
CA SER A 51 22.89 7.33 10.21
C SER A 51 21.51 7.92 9.99
N LYS A 52 21.44 9.11 9.39
CA LYS A 52 20.21 9.76 8.97
C LYS A 52 20.28 10.07 7.48
N ILE A 53 19.21 9.79 6.76
CA ILE A 53 19.02 10.18 5.36
C ILE A 53 17.80 11.10 5.25
N LYS A 54 17.78 12.02 4.28
CA LYS A 54 16.56 12.78 4.01
C LYS A 54 15.52 11.87 3.39
N PHE A 55 14.25 12.16 3.65
CA PHE A 55 13.14 11.41 3.07
C PHE A 55 13.07 11.55 1.54
N SER A 56 13.57 12.67 1.00
CA SER A 56 13.77 12.90 -0.44
C SER A 56 14.69 11.88 -1.10
N ASP A 57 15.69 11.39 -0.38
CA ASP A 57 16.77 10.56 -0.95
C ASP A 57 16.35 9.09 -1.06
N ILE A 58 15.17 8.74 -0.54
CA ILE A 58 14.63 7.39 -0.61
C ILE A 58 14.09 7.17 -2.03
N PRO A 59 14.63 6.20 -2.80
CA PRO A 59 14.11 5.90 -4.13
C PRO A 59 12.66 5.44 -4.05
N THR A 60 11.84 5.91 -4.99
CA THR A 60 10.46 5.43 -5.12
C THR A 60 10.50 4.02 -5.72
N THR A 61 9.81 3.07 -5.09
CA THR A 61 9.75 1.70 -5.59
C THR A 61 8.74 1.61 -6.73
N GLU A 62 9.20 1.35 -7.94
CA GLU A 62 8.33 1.07 -9.08
C GLU A 62 7.64 -0.29 -8.90
N SER A 63 6.33 -0.32 -9.13
CA SER A 63 5.62 -1.61 -9.20
C SER A 63 5.89 -2.26 -10.55
N LYS A 64 6.69 -3.32 -10.56
CA LYS A 64 6.89 -4.13 -11.76
C LYS A 64 5.57 -4.83 -12.14
N SER A 65 5.29 -4.91 -13.44
CA SER A 65 4.15 -5.66 -13.95
C SER A 65 4.34 -7.16 -13.66
N THR A 66 3.31 -7.78 -13.11
CA THR A 66 3.26 -9.23 -12.88
C THR A 66 2.83 -10.02 -14.10
N LYS A 67 2.51 -9.34 -15.21
CA LYS A 67 2.05 -9.96 -16.45
C LYS A 67 3.12 -10.91 -17.01
N GLY A 68 2.73 -12.17 -17.20
CA GLY A 68 3.59 -13.22 -17.71
C GLY A 68 4.40 -13.99 -16.67
N MET A 69 4.39 -13.57 -15.40
CA MET A 69 5.02 -14.33 -14.31
C MET A 69 4.27 -15.63 -14.04
N TRP A 70 5.00 -16.69 -13.69
CA TRP A 70 4.45 -17.96 -13.26
C TRP A 70 4.33 -17.99 -11.74
N VAL A 71 3.15 -18.30 -11.23
CA VAL A 71 2.91 -18.47 -9.80
C VAL A 71 2.52 -19.91 -9.53
N SER A 72 3.15 -20.53 -8.53
CA SER A 72 2.77 -21.84 -8.05
C SER A 72 1.43 -21.76 -7.32
N SER A 73 0.54 -22.70 -7.61
CA SER A 73 -0.77 -22.83 -6.98
C SER A 73 -0.99 -24.28 -6.55
N GLY A 74 -2.05 -24.53 -5.77
CA GLY A 74 -2.37 -25.89 -5.31
C GLY A 74 -1.25 -26.53 -4.49
N ARG A 75 -0.63 -25.79 -3.56
CA ARG A 75 0.49 -26.26 -2.71
C ARG A 75 1.71 -26.74 -3.52
N GLY A 76 2.02 -26.08 -4.63
CA GLY A 76 3.21 -26.38 -5.44
C GLY A 76 2.99 -27.42 -6.55
N THR A 77 1.81 -28.02 -6.64
CA THR A 77 1.51 -29.05 -7.66
C THR A 77 1.06 -28.48 -9.01
N LYS A 78 0.69 -27.20 -9.05
CA LYS A 78 0.23 -26.53 -10.27
C LYS A 78 0.97 -25.21 -10.47
N LYS A 79 1.10 -24.80 -11.73
CA LYS A 79 1.62 -23.48 -12.11
C LYS A 79 0.58 -22.78 -12.97
N ARG A 80 0.32 -21.51 -12.70
CA ARG A 80 -0.52 -20.66 -13.56
C ARG A 80 0.27 -19.44 -14.00
N LYS A 81 0.12 -19.08 -15.27
CA LYS A 81 0.68 -17.84 -15.82
C LYS A 81 -0.25 -16.69 -15.47
N LEU A 82 0.30 -15.62 -14.89
CA LEU A 82 -0.45 -14.40 -14.61
C LEU A 82 -0.69 -13.65 -15.92
N SER A 83 -1.94 -13.36 -16.25
CA SER A 83 -2.33 -12.62 -17.46
C SER A 83 -2.37 -11.11 -17.28
N SER A 84 -2.29 -10.65 -16.03
CA SER A 84 -2.41 -9.26 -15.57
C SER A 84 -1.62 -9.05 -14.30
#